data_AF-A0A0P0N3F6-F1
#
_entry.id   AF-A0A0P0N3F6-F1
#
_cell.length_a   1.000
_cell.length_b   1.000
_cell.length_c   1.000
_cell.angle_alpha   90.00
_cell.angle_beta   90.00
_cell.angle_gamma   90.00
#
_symmetry.space_group_name_H-M   'P 1'
#
loop_
_entity.id
_entity.type
_entity.pdbx_description
1 polymer ?
#
loop_
_entity_poly.entity_id
_entity_poly.type
_entity_poly.pdbx_seq_one_letter_code
_entity_poly.pdbx_strand_id
1 'polypeptide(L)'
;MEATGRPGCGEDGGRLLGATAHLVKARSVATAAAQCVFMARLGETMGVRGFYHSVLPGKGEAVHLVLALVFPRALREHVGGGSVDYGGLVEEAFGRLKSDGVLDVEKIDQSREDEIIRTSEELARAGVEFVETAFRALAGDEAEEALARSRVLAEHQFMSYRLHVWGVADVVVEDPVGRYAAVIEWKSYSPGEGRTAQVTKVDIAQAYVYAMLEAERLGLAGDGFESYVSAVLGEGPDGRGARVVPGVVRPSPTGRASRVYVKHPRLCIGGRGGCDYHELRRLMAGLVLAAEHLTLSVTDLREHLKYARNVEEICSVVTRGGKRRPVFRLVPELVLDGDRVRLPMGSPLREELRWPCKLCPDNVREACVYYLSSGRDPRYADFKAFRSESWRARFAIYAHRENALAPYKHFRDLALRYGSGMDWIRGRLVNRVLPDGSRVDLFDEAWVDGGELVLARPPLRWERENMHLFTLREGKPAAVFLNEGHVRDPLLRASFHGSVSSVEYDEGADRVYVRVAPANKLSRIYPALLEHLAETSPEVFHGVVALEVNVELTQLELLGVTAAEMGTVRRGAEALERLGREEQLEAEDMLALLFGGVRI
;
A
#
# COMPACT_ATOMS: atom_id res chain seq x y z
N MET A 1 5.35 17.31 14.94
CA MET A 1 3.90 17.58 15.21
C MET A 1 3.71 18.64 16.29
N GLU A 2 3.67 19.94 15.93
CA GLU A 2 3.09 20.99 16.80
C GLU A 2 1.55 21.04 16.71
N ALA A 3 0.96 20.16 15.90
CA ALA A 3 -0.46 20.08 15.51
C ALA A 3 -1.49 19.98 16.65
N THR A 4 -1.04 19.76 17.89
CA THR A 4 -1.91 19.44 19.03
C THR A 4 -2.08 20.61 20.01
N GLY A 5 -1.28 21.67 19.88
CA GLY A 5 -1.26 22.80 20.81
C GLY A 5 -0.94 22.41 22.26
N ARG A 6 -0.38 21.21 22.49
CA ARG A 6 0.01 20.71 23.80
C ARG A 6 1.50 20.36 23.84
N PRO A 7 2.26 20.89 24.81
CA PRO A 7 3.65 20.48 25.04
C PRO A 7 3.74 18.95 25.22
N GLY A 8 4.70 18.30 24.56
CA GLY A 8 4.98 16.87 24.70
C GLY A 8 4.15 15.93 23.81
N CYS A 9 2.91 16.28 23.42
CA CYS A 9 2.08 15.34 22.65
C CYS A 9 2.61 15.06 21.22
N GLY A 10 3.33 16.02 20.64
CA GLY A 10 4.05 15.81 19.38
C GLY A 10 5.23 14.83 19.51
N GLU A 11 5.96 14.88 20.61
CA GLU A 11 7.07 13.97 20.91
C GLU A 11 6.56 12.56 21.16
N ASP A 12 5.49 12.42 21.95
CA ASP A 12 4.87 11.13 22.20
C ASP A 12 4.23 10.55 20.93
N GLY A 13 3.63 11.39 20.07
CA GLY A 13 3.21 10.99 18.73
C GLY A 13 4.37 10.43 17.90
N GLY A 14 5.51 11.11 17.89
CA GLY A 14 6.73 10.63 17.21
C GLY A 14 7.26 9.32 17.80
N ARG A 15 7.24 9.15 19.13
CA ARG A 15 7.62 7.90 19.80
C ARG A 15 6.69 6.75 19.45
N LEU A 16 5.38 6.99 19.41
CA LEU A 16 4.37 6.01 19.02
C LEU A 16 4.57 5.56 17.58
N LEU A 17 4.73 6.50 16.65
CA LEU A 17 5.06 6.22 15.26
C LEU A 17 6.35 5.41 15.15
N GLY A 18 7.40 5.78 15.88
CA GLY A 18 8.66 5.02 15.89
C GLY A 18 8.54 3.60 16.48
N ALA A 19 7.57 3.37 17.38
CA ALA A 19 7.40 2.11 18.10
C ALA A 19 6.44 1.12 17.41
N THR A 20 5.39 1.62 16.76
CA THR A 20 4.36 0.76 16.13
C THR A 20 4.87 0.10 14.85
N ALA A 21 4.40 -1.13 14.60
CA ALA A 21 4.53 -1.88 13.36
C ALA A 21 3.40 -1.57 12.38
N HIS A 22 2.46 -0.68 12.69
CA HIS A 22 1.41 -0.31 11.76
C HIS A 22 1.94 0.49 10.56
N LEU A 23 1.51 0.05 9.38
CA LEU A 23 1.60 0.77 8.11
C LEU A 23 0.19 0.95 7.54
N VAL A 24 -0.09 2.09 6.93
CA VAL A 24 -1.39 2.37 6.31
C VAL A 24 -1.30 2.33 4.78
N LYS A 25 -2.43 2.06 4.13
CA LYS A 25 -2.45 1.83 2.69
C LYS A 25 -2.21 3.12 1.90
N ALA A 26 -1.39 3.07 0.86
CA ALA A 26 -1.14 4.22 -0.02
C ALA A 26 -2.46 4.85 -0.54
N ARG A 27 -3.43 4.03 -0.94
CA ARG A 27 -4.77 4.50 -1.36
C ARG A 27 -5.54 5.22 -0.25
N SER A 28 -5.44 4.76 0.99
CA SER A 28 -6.09 5.40 2.15
C SER A 28 -5.44 6.75 2.47
N VAL A 29 -4.12 6.83 2.39
CA VAL A 29 -3.36 8.08 2.55
C VAL A 29 -3.75 9.09 1.47
N ALA A 30 -3.74 8.67 0.19
CA ALA A 30 -4.19 9.50 -0.93
C ALA A 30 -5.64 9.97 -0.76
N THR A 31 -6.54 9.08 -0.31
CA THR A 31 -7.95 9.43 -0.05
C THR A 31 -8.06 10.46 1.07
N ALA A 32 -7.30 10.31 2.16
CA ALA A 32 -7.31 11.23 3.28
C ALA A 32 -6.79 12.63 2.90
N ALA A 33 -5.70 12.70 2.14
CA ALA A 33 -5.07 13.96 1.75
C ALA A 33 -5.82 14.72 0.64
N ALA A 34 -6.43 14.00 -0.31
CA ALA A 34 -7.01 14.61 -1.51
C ALA A 34 -8.54 14.68 -1.53
N GLN A 35 -9.24 13.87 -0.71
CA GLN A 35 -10.69 13.77 -0.74
C GLN A 35 -11.35 13.92 0.64
N CYS A 36 -11.11 12.99 1.56
CA CYS A 36 -11.76 12.99 2.87
C CYS A 36 -11.05 12.09 3.88
N VAL A 37 -10.51 12.70 4.95
CA VAL A 37 -9.88 11.99 6.08
C VAL A 37 -10.83 11.04 6.81
N PHE A 38 -12.11 11.39 6.94
CA PHE A 38 -13.08 10.52 7.60
C PHE A 38 -13.35 9.25 6.79
N MET A 39 -13.41 9.36 5.46
CA MET A 39 -13.60 8.22 4.58
C MET A 39 -12.41 7.25 4.69
N ALA A 40 -11.18 7.79 4.63
CA ALA A 40 -9.97 6.99 4.80
C ALA A 40 -9.91 6.32 6.18
N ARG A 41 -10.26 7.05 7.23
CA ARG A 41 -10.32 6.51 8.60
C ARG A 41 -11.35 5.39 8.72
N LEU A 42 -12.55 5.52 8.14
CA LEU A 42 -13.53 4.43 8.11
C LEU A 42 -13.01 3.21 7.34
N GLY A 43 -12.20 3.41 6.30
CA GLY A 43 -11.49 2.33 5.60
C GLY A 43 -10.47 1.61 6.50
N GLU A 44 -9.55 2.37 7.11
CA GLU A 44 -8.44 1.81 7.91
C GLU A 44 -8.87 1.28 9.28
N THR A 45 -9.75 2.00 9.98
CA THR A 45 -10.14 1.67 11.37
C THR A 45 -11.37 0.77 11.43
N MET A 46 -12.30 0.90 10.49
CA MET A 46 -13.56 0.16 10.56
C MET A 46 -13.68 -0.94 9.50
N GLY A 47 -13.02 -0.84 8.35
CA GLY A 47 -13.28 -1.76 7.23
C GLY A 47 -14.59 -1.48 6.48
N VAL A 48 -15.12 -0.26 6.55
CA VAL A 48 -16.38 0.18 5.89
C VAL A 48 -16.31 0.18 4.36
N ARG A 49 -15.11 0.10 3.80
CA ARG A 49 -14.87 0.02 2.36
C ARG A 49 -13.81 -1.03 2.10
N GLY A 50 -14.06 -1.87 1.10
CA GLY A 50 -13.14 -2.90 0.67
C GLY A 50 -11.88 -2.32 0.01
N PHE A 51 -11.01 -1.70 0.79
CA PHE A 51 -9.64 -1.40 0.36
C PHE A 51 -8.72 -2.62 0.55
N TYR A 52 -9.26 -3.78 0.95
CA TYR A 52 -8.51 -5.03 1.15
C TYR A 52 -7.70 -5.45 -0.09
N HIS A 53 -8.04 -4.91 -1.26
CA HIS A 53 -7.35 -5.17 -2.50
C HIS A 53 -6.10 -4.34 -2.81
N SER A 54 -5.89 -3.21 -2.12
CA SER A 54 -4.80 -2.26 -2.48
C SER A 54 -3.39 -2.64 -2.02
N VAL A 55 -3.22 -3.78 -1.35
CA VAL A 55 -1.92 -4.27 -0.85
C VAL A 55 -1.58 -5.67 -1.32
N LEU A 56 -2.48 -6.37 -2.03
CA LEU A 56 -2.07 -7.63 -2.65
C LEU A 56 -1.75 -7.35 -4.13
N PRO A 57 -0.55 -7.70 -4.55
CA PRO A 57 -0.13 -7.70 -5.95
C PRO A 57 -0.99 -8.63 -6.80
N GLY A 58 -1.10 -8.31 -8.09
CA GLY A 58 -1.88 -9.11 -9.03
C GLY A 58 -3.40 -8.97 -8.87
N LYS A 59 -3.86 -7.97 -8.10
CA LYS A 59 -5.29 -7.68 -7.89
C LYS A 59 -5.90 -6.72 -8.89
N GLY A 60 -5.08 -6.15 -9.77
CA GLY A 60 -5.56 -5.30 -10.83
C GLY A 60 -6.61 -5.99 -11.69
N GLU A 61 -7.44 -5.19 -12.35
CA GLU A 61 -8.26 -5.72 -13.44
C GLU A 61 -7.37 -6.41 -14.47
N ALA A 62 -7.91 -7.34 -15.26
CA ALA A 62 -7.11 -8.14 -16.22
C ALA A 62 -6.15 -7.29 -17.08
N VAL A 63 -6.54 -6.07 -17.42
CA VAL A 63 -5.69 -5.07 -18.09
C VAL A 63 -4.41 -4.76 -17.32
N HIS A 64 -4.46 -4.50 -16.01
CA HIS A 64 -3.27 -4.22 -15.20
C HIS A 64 -2.32 -5.43 -15.15
N LEU A 65 -2.87 -6.64 -15.04
CA LEU A 65 -2.07 -7.87 -15.03
C LEU A 65 -1.35 -8.10 -16.34
N VAL A 66 -2.04 -7.88 -17.46
CA VAL A 66 -1.43 -7.92 -18.79
C VAL A 66 -0.33 -6.87 -18.89
N LEU A 67 -0.62 -5.63 -18.51
CA LEU A 67 0.34 -4.54 -18.54
C LEU A 67 1.58 -4.81 -17.69
N ALA A 68 1.45 -5.45 -16.53
CA ALA A 68 2.58 -5.82 -15.68
C ALA A 68 3.59 -6.75 -16.39
N LEU A 69 3.11 -7.63 -17.29
CA LEU A 69 3.97 -8.51 -18.09
C LEU A 69 4.44 -7.88 -19.41
N VAL A 70 3.59 -7.06 -20.03
CA VAL A 70 3.86 -6.44 -21.35
C VAL A 70 4.83 -5.28 -21.23
N PHE A 71 4.59 -4.39 -20.27
CA PHE A 71 5.28 -3.11 -20.18
C PHE A 71 6.81 -3.24 -20.07
N PRO A 72 7.36 -4.16 -19.24
CA PRO A 72 8.81 -4.34 -19.15
C PRO A 72 9.46 -4.73 -20.49
N ARG A 73 8.81 -5.62 -21.25
CA ARG A 73 9.27 -6.06 -22.58
C ARG A 73 9.15 -4.95 -23.62
N ALA A 74 8.01 -4.27 -23.64
CA ALA A 74 7.75 -3.17 -24.57
C ALA A 74 8.76 -2.03 -24.40
N LEU A 75 9.08 -1.64 -23.16
CA LEU A 75 10.08 -0.61 -22.89
C LEU A 75 11.46 -1.05 -23.36
N ARG A 76 11.87 -2.30 -23.08
CA ARG A 76 13.16 -2.85 -23.51
C ARG A 76 13.33 -2.83 -25.03
N GLU A 77 12.30 -3.27 -25.77
CA GLU A 77 12.29 -3.25 -27.24
C GLU A 77 12.35 -1.82 -27.79
N HIS A 78 11.60 -0.88 -27.19
CA HIS A 78 11.61 0.53 -27.56
C HIS A 78 12.99 1.17 -27.37
N VAL A 79 13.60 0.97 -26.20
CA VAL A 79 14.93 1.50 -25.87
C VAL A 79 16.02 0.87 -26.75
N GLY A 80 15.84 -0.38 -27.16
CA GLY A 80 16.72 -1.06 -28.12
C GLY A 80 16.62 -0.54 -29.56
N GLY A 81 15.74 0.44 -29.85
CA GLY A 81 15.53 1.00 -31.18
C GLY A 81 14.70 0.13 -32.12
N GLY A 82 14.04 -0.91 -31.60
CA GLY A 82 13.16 -1.80 -32.35
C GLY A 82 11.76 -1.21 -32.55
N SER A 83 11.04 -1.71 -33.56
CA SER A 83 9.59 -1.51 -33.65
C SER A 83 8.92 -2.44 -32.65
N VAL A 84 8.23 -1.89 -31.65
CA VAL A 84 7.53 -2.68 -30.63
C VAL A 84 6.23 -3.24 -31.20
N ASP A 85 6.07 -4.56 -31.20
CA ASP A 85 4.80 -5.23 -31.51
C ASP A 85 3.93 -5.35 -30.26
N TYR A 86 3.28 -4.24 -29.89
CA TYR A 86 2.42 -4.21 -28.70
C TYR A 86 1.29 -5.24 -28.77
N GLY A 87 0.73 -5.51 -29.95
CA GLY A 87 -0.36 -6.48 -30.12
C GLY A 87 0.11 -7.89 -29.79
N GLY A 88 1.21 -8.32 -30.41
CA GLY A 88 1.81 -9.64 -30.15
C GLY A 88 2.22 -9.82 -28.69
N LEU A 89 2.85 -8.81 -28.07
CA LEU A 89 3.23 -8.85 -26.65
C LEU A 89 2.02 -9.01 -25.72
N VAL A 90 0.93 -8.29 -26.01
CA VAL A 90 -0.30 -8.33 -25.22
C VAL A 90 -1.00 -9.67 -25.35
N GLU A 91 -1.11 -10.22 -26.56
CA GLU A 91 -1.71 -11.53 -26.80
C GLU A 91 -0.93 -12.64 -26.08
N GLU A 92 0.40 -12.59 -26.15
CA GLU A 92 1.28 -13.54 -25.45
C GLU A 92 1.11 -13.45 -23.92
N ALA A 93 1.15 -12.25 -23.35
CA ALA A 93 0.98 -12.03 -21.93
C ALA A 93 -0.41 -12.48 -21.44
N PHE A 94 -1.46 -12.19 -22.20
CA PHE A 94 -2.82 -12.63 -21.88
C PHE A 94 -2.94 -14.16 -21.93
N GLY A 95 -2.36 -14.80 -22.95
CA GLY A 95 -2.28 -16.26 -23.05
C GLY A 95 -1.54 -16.89 -21.87
N ARG A 96 -0.42 -16.30 -21.46
CA ARG A 96 0.35 -16.75 -20.29
C ARG A 96 -0.45 -16.62 -18.98
N LEU A 97 -1.12 -15.50 -18.75
CA LEU A 97 -1.97 -15.32 -17.56
C LEU A 97 -3.14 -16.32 -17.52
N LYS A 98 -3.64 -16.76 -18.68
CA LYS A 98 -4.62 -17.85 -18.78
C LYS A 98 -3.99 -19.20 -18.42
N SER A 99 -2.82 -19.54 -18.98
CA SER A 99 -2.14 -20.83 -18.73
C SER A 99 -1.74 -21.01 -17.27
N ASP A 100 -1.27 -19.93 -16.65
CA ASP A 100 -0.79 -19.93 -15.26
C ASP A 100 -1.97 -19.93 -14.26
N GLY A 101 -3.20 -19.84 -14.80
CA GLY A 101 -4.43 -19.80 -14.03
C GLY A 101 -4.47 -18.57 -13.13
N VAL A 102 -3.99 -17.41 -13.60
CA VAL A 102 -4.13 -16.11 -12.92
C VAL A 102 -5.50 -15.53 -13.25
N LEU A 103 -5.90 -15.57 -14.53
CA LEU A 103 -7.22 -15.08 -14.99
C LEU A 103 -8.32 -16.13 -14.83
N ASP A 104 -9.55 -15.70 -14.51
CA ASP A 104 -10.74 -16.56 -14.52
C ASP A 104 -11.28 -16.64 -15.95
N VAL A 105 -10.78 -17.58 -16.76
CA VAL A 105 -11.14 -17.71 -18.19
C VAL A 105 -12.65 -17.92 -18.38
N GLU A 106 -13.31 -18.62 -17.47
CA GLU A 106 -14.76 -18.86 -17.49
C GLU A 106 -15.61 -17.58 -17.37
N LYS A 107 -15.02 -16.45 -16.94
CA LYS A 107 -15.71 -15.17 -16.74
C LYS A 107 -15.38 -14.13 -17.81
N ILE A 108 -14.59 -14.51 -18.82
CA ILE A 108 -14.14 -13.63 -19.90
C ILE A 108 -14.66 -14.20 -21.21
N ASP A 109 -15.67 -13.54 -21.77
CA ASP A 109 -16.10 -13.81 -23.14
C ASP A 109 -15.15 -13.16 -24.16
N GLN A 110 -15.32 -13.50 -25.45
CA GLN A 110 -14.48 -12.97 -26.52
C GLN A 110 -14.52 -11.43 -26.60
N SER A 111 -15.69 -10.82 -26.41
CA SER A 111 -15.82 -9.35 -26.48
C SER A 111 -15.01 -8.66 -25.39
N ARG A 112 -14.99 -9.24 -24.18
CA ARG A 112 -14.23 -8.73 -23.05
C ARG A 112 -12.74 -8.98 -23.22
N GLU A 113 -12.36 -10.12 -23.79
CA GLU A 113 -10.97 -10.41 -24.17
C GLU A 113 -10.44 -9.37 -25.17
N ASP A 114 -11.17 -9.10 -26.24
CA ASP A 114 -10.79 -8.10 -27.24
C ASP A 114 -10.68 -6.68 -26.62
N GLU A 115 -11.54 -6.35 -25.65
CA GLU A 115 -11.46 -5.09 -24.90
C GLU A 115 -10.20 -5.01 -24.03
N ILE A 116 -9.87 -6.09 -23.31
CA ILE A 116 -8.68 -6.18 -22.47
C ILE A 116 -7.42 -6.01 -23.33
N ILE A 117 -7.33 -6.73 -24.44
CA ILE A 117 -6.19 -6.69 -25.37
C ILE A 117 -6.00 -5.26 -25.90
N ARG A 118 -7.03 -4.69 -26.51
CA ARG A 118 -6.98 -3.33 -27.08
C ARG A 118 -6.62 -2.27 -26.03
N THR A 119 -7.21 -2.35 -24.85
CA THR A 119 -6.95 -1.38 -23.77
C THR A 119 -5.52 -1.50 -23.25
N SER A 120 -5.00 -2.73 -23.13
CA SER A 120 -3.63 -2.98 -22.69
C SER A 120 -2.61 -2.49 -23.71
N GLU A 121 -2.85 -2.68 -25.01
CA GLU A 121 -2.00 -2.15 -26.07
C GLU A 121 -1.90 -0.62 -26.00
N GLU A 122 -3.05 0.05 -25.88
CA GLU A 122 -3.15 1.51 -25.81
C GLU A 122 -2.39 2.07 -24.59
N LEU A 123 -2.56 1.43 -23.43
CA LEU A 123 -1.96 1.84 -22.16
C LEU A 123 -0.46 1.55 -22.09
N ALA A 124 -0.01 0.42 -22.64
CA ALA A 124 1.42 0.08 -22.71
C ALA A 124 2.17 1.12 -23.53
N ARG A 125 1.67 1.45 -24.72
CA ARG A 125 2.25 2.48 -25.60
C ARG A 125 2.34 3.85 -24.93
N ALA A 126 1.25 4.30 -24.33
CA ALA A 126 1.22 5.59 -23.63
C ALA A 126 2.13 5.62 -22.40
N GLY A 127 2.31 4.49 -21.70
CA GLY A 127 3.26 4.37 -20.62
C GLY A 127 4.71 4.52 -21.10
N VAL A 128 5.07 3.90 -22.23
CA VAL A 128 6.43 3.99 -22.81
C VAL A 128 6.73 5.44 -23.22
N GLU A 129 5.78 6.09 -23.91
CA GLU A 129 5.88 7.51 -24.29
C GLU A 129 6.03 8.43 -23.07
N PHE A 130 5.33 8.14 -21.98
CA PHE A 130 5.45 8.87 -20.73
C PHE A 130 6.84 8.72 -20.10
N VAL A 131 7.35 7.49 -20.01
CA VAL A 131 8.67 7.20 -19.45
C VAL A 131 9.76 7.93 -20.23
N GLU A 132 9.70 7.88 -21.56
CA GLU A 132 10.65 8.58 -22.41
C GLU A 132 10.61 10.09 -22.17
N THR A 133 9.41 10.66 -22.10
CA THR A 133 9.20 12.08 -21.76
C THR A 133 9.72 12.45 -20.38
N ALA A 134 9.47 11.60 -19.38
CA ALA A 134 9.91 11.80 -18.01
C ALA A 134 11.43 11.77 -17.90
N PHE A 135 12.09 10.77 -18.50
CA PHE A 135 13.56 10.65 -18.48
C PHE A 135 14.24 11.79 -19.23
N ARG A 136 13.72 12.20 -20.39
CA ARG A 136 14.21 13.41 -21.08
C ARG A 136 14.10 14.66 -20.20
N ALA A 137 13.01 14.80 -19.45
CA ALA A 137 12.83 15.93 -18.54
C ALA A 137 13.69 15.84 -17.27
N LEU A 138 14.06 14.65 -16.80
CA LEU A 138 14.83 14.45 -15.58
C LEU A 138 16.34 14.49 -15.83
N ALA A 139 16.80 13.74 -16.83
CA ALA A 139 18.22 13.50 -17.12
C ALA A 139 18.78 14.39 -18.24
N GLY A 140 17.92 15.05 -19.03
CA GLY A 140 18.38 15.93 -20.11
C GLY A 140 19.19 15.17 -21.15
N ASP A 141 20.43 15.58 -21.37
CA ASP A 141 21.34 14.97 -22.36
C ASP A 141 21.71 13.51 -22.01
N GLU A 142 21.58 13.10 -20.73
CA GLU A 142 21.85 11.74 -20.26
C GLU A 142 20.65 10.80 -20.44
N ALA A 143 19.52 11.27 -20.98
CA ALA A 143 18.27 10.52 -20.96
C ALA A 143 18.33 9.17 -21.70
N GLU A 144 19.01 9.10 -22.85
CA GLU A 144 19.17 7.84 -23.59
C GLU A 144 19.99 6.83 -22.79
N GLU A 145 21.08 7.27 -22.16
CA GLU A 145 21.93 6.41 -21.33
C GLU A 145 21.20 5.96 -20.06
N ALA A 146 20.46 6.87 -19.42
CA ALA A 146 19.64 6.56 -18.25
C ALA A 146 18.53 5.54 -18.58
N LEU A 147 17.86 5.68 -19.74
CA LEU A 147 16.88 4.69 -20.21
C LEU A 147 17.52 3.34 -20.53
N ALA A 148 18.70 3.32 -21.15
CA ALA A 148 19.43 2.09 -21.46
C ALA A 148 19.85 1.30 -20.21
N ARG A 149 20.13 1.99 -19.10
CA ARG A 149 20.42 1.39 -17.80
C ARG A 149 19.17 1.18 -16.92
N SER A 150 18.01 1.59 -17.40
CA SER A 150 16.79 1.54 -16.59
C SER A 150 16.27 0.12 -16.46
N ARG A 151 15.57 -0.13 -15.35
CA ARG A 151 14.85 -1.38 -15.10
C ARG A 151 13.41 -1.08 -14.73
N VAL A 152 12.56 -2.07 -14.97
CA VAL A 152 11.12 -1.97 -14.74
C VAL A 152 10.72 -2.87 -13.58
N LEU A 153 10.07 -2.28 -12.58
CA LEU A 153 9.45 -3.00 -11.47
C LEU A 153 7.94 -2.87 -11.65
N ALA A 154 7.27 -3.95 -12.02
CA ALA A 154 5.81 -4.00 -12.10
C ALA A 154 5.23 -4.67 -10.85
N GLU A 155 4.06 -4.20 -10.40
CA GLU A 155 3.39 -4.68 -9.18
C GLU A 155 4.34 -4.65 -7.97
N HIS A 156 5.16 -3.60 -7.89
CA HIS A 156 6.23 -3.48 -6.90
C HIS A 156 5.67 -3.08 -5.53
N GLN A 157 6.00 -3.87 -4.51
CA GLN A 157 5.52 -3.66 -3.15
C GLN A 157 6.47 -2.73 -2.38
N PHE A 158 5.93 -1.62 -1.89
CA PHE A 158 6.63 -0.69 -1.04
C PHE A 158 6.14 -0.75 0.39
N MET A 159 7.05 -0.87 1.36
CA MET A 159 6.75 -0.78 2.79
C MET A 159 7.73 0.21 3.46
N SER A 160 7.29 1.45 3.69
CA SER A 160 8.08 2.47 4.39
C SER A 160 7.52 2.73 5.78
N TYR A 161 8.26 2.32 6.81
CA TYR A 161 8.01 2.74 8.20
C TYR A 161 8.36 4.19 8.47
N ARG A 162 9.06 4.85 7.55
CA ARG A 162 9.39 6.27 7.65
C ARG A 162 8.23 7.15 7.23
N LEU A 163 7.53 6.79 6.16
CA LEU A 163 6.29 7.43 5.73
C LEU A 163 5.05 6.80 6.36
N HIS A 164 5.18 5.65 7.03
CA HIS A 164 4.09 4.80 7.50
C HIS A 164 3.14 4.31 6.41
N VAL A 165 3.68 4.06 5.21
CA VAL A 165 2.88 3.66 4.04
C VAL A 165 3.26 2.26 3.57
N TRP A 166 2.23 1.47 3.24
CA TRP A 166 2.33 0.25 2.47
C TRP A 166 1.47 0.36 1.21
N GLY A 167 2.02 0.09 0.04
CA GLY A 167 1.25 -0.02 -1.19
C GLY A 167 1.98 -0.80 -2.28
N VAL A 168 1.26 -1.08 -3.36
CA VAL A 168 1.78 -1.76 -4.55
C VAL A 168 1.65 -0.78 -5.71
N ALA A 169 2.78 -0.36 -6.28
CA ALA A 169 2.79 0.51 -7.45
C ALA A 169 2.56 -0.33 -8.70
N ASP A 170 1.76 0.17 -9.66
CA ASP A 170 1.51 -0.54 -10.91
C ASP A 170 2.82 -0.75 -11.67
N VAL A 171 3.58 0.33 -11.93
CA VAL A 171 4.92 0.28 -12.51
C VAL A 171 5.83 1.38 -11.97
N VAL A 172 7.10 1.03 -11.75
CA VAL A 172 8.22 1.94 -11.57
C VAL A 172 9.28 1.64 -12.63
N VAL A 173 9.74 2.67 -13.33
CA VAL A 173 10.94 2.59 -14.18
C VAL A 173 12.03 3.41 -13.51
N GLU A 174 13.13 2.79 -13.13
CA GLU A 174 14.22 3.44 -12.42
C GLU A 174 15.57 3.24 -13.11
N ASP A 175 16.42 4.26 -13.09
CA ASP A 175 17.87 4.17 -13.32
C ASP A 175 18.58 4.25 -11.96
N PRO A 176 19.04 3.12 -11.39
CA PRO A 176 19.71 3.10 -10.09
C PRO A 176 21.02 3.89 -10.05
N VAL A 177 21.69 4.07 -11.19
CA VAL A 177 22.99 4.76 -11.29
C VAL A 177 22.78 6.27 -11.29
N GLY A 178 21.95 6.77 -12.21
CA GLY A 178 21.59 8.18 -12.29
C GLY A 178 20.63 8.64 -11.16
N ARG A 179 19.99 7.67 -10.48
CA ARG A 179 18.92 7.87 -9.49
C ARG A 179 17.77 8.67 -10.07
N TYR A 180 17.30 8.25 -11.24
CA TYR A 180 16.12 8.79 -11.90
C TYR A 180 14.99 7.76 -11.88
N ALA A 181 13.74 8.20 -11.72
CA ALA A 181 12.60 7.30 -11.87
C ALA A 181 11.35 7.96 -12.45
N ALA A 182 10.56 7.14 -13.13
CA ALA A 182 9.20 7.43 -13.54
C ALA A 182 8.25 6.42 -12.86
N VAL A 183 7.23 6.94 -12.18
CA VAL A 183 6.23 6.11 -11.48
C VAL A 183 4.91 6.22 -12.24
N ILE A 184 4.32 5.08 -12.60
CA ILE A 184 3.08 5.00 -13.35
C ILE A 184 1.98 4.42 -12.46
N GLU A 185 0.85 5.13 -12.41
CA GLU A 185 -0.43 4.63 -11.90
C GLU A 185 -1.39 4.47 -13.09
N TRP A 186 -1.77 3.24 -13.41
CA TRP A 186 -2.73 2.95 -14.47
C TRP A 186 -4.18 3.08 -13.99
N LYS A 187 -5.04 3.43 -14.94
CA LYS A 187 -6.49 3.39 -14.78
C LYS A 187 -7.07 2.68 -16.00
N SER A 188 -8.03 1.79 -15.79
CA SER A 188 -8.79 1.09 -16.82
C SER A 188 -10.22 1.65 -16.98
N TYR A 189 -10.98 1.12 -17.95
CA TYR A 189 -12.41 1.40 -18.07
C TYR A 189 -13.17 0.74 -16.92
N SER A 190 -14.16 1.44 -16.35
CA SER A 190 -15.04 0.81 -15.36
C SER A 190 -15.95 -0.21 -16.05
N PRO A 191 -16.02 -1.48 -15.55
CA PRO A 191 -16.84 -2.52 -16.16
C PRO A 191 -18.31 -2.07 -16.26
N GLY A 192 -18.87 -2.10 -17.47
CA GLY A 192 -20.30 -1.88 -17.72
C GLY A 192 -20.71 -0.44 -18.04
N GLU A 193 -19.83 0.56 -17.95
CA GLU A 193 -20.20 1.96 -18.28
C GLU A 193 -19.72 2.44 -19.66
N GLY A 194 -18.85 1.68 -20.35
CA GLY A 194 -18.30 2.06 -21.66
C GLY A 194 -17.63 3.44 -21.67
N ARG A 195 -17.30 3.98 -20.48
CA ARG A 195 -16.79 5.32 -20.26
C ARG A 195 -15.51 5.23 -19.43
N THR A 196 -14.47 5.94 -19.90
CA THR A 196 -13.20 6.04 -19.18
C THR A 196 -13.39 6.72 -17.83
N ALA A 197 -12.84 6.13 -16.76
CA ALA A 197 -12.81 6.76 -15.45
C ALA A 197 -12.11 8.14 -15.50
N GLN A 198 -12.73 9.17 -14.92
CA GLN A 198 -12.08 10.47 -14.77
C GLN A 198 -10.92 10.35 -13.78
N VAL A 199 -9.75 10.93 -14.13
CA VAL A 199 -8.63 11.02 -13.17
C VAL A 199 -9.07 11.91 -12.03
N THR A 200 -9.12 11.33 -10.83
CA THR A 200 -9.51 12.04 -9.62
C THR A 200 -8.29 12.64 -8.94
N LYS A 201 -8.52 13.57 -8.00
CA LYS A 201 -7.45 14.06 -7.11
C LYS A 201 -6.80 12.94 -6.29
N VAL A 202 -7.54 11.88 -5.99
CA VAL A 202 -7.02 10.72 -5.25
C VAL A 202 -6.03 9.92 -6.09
N ASP A 203 -6.27 9.78 -7.40
CA ASP A 203 -5.37 9.04 -8.28
C ASP A 203 -4.04 9.79 -8.45
N ILE A 204 -4.09 11.11 -8.58
CA ILE A 204 -2.90 11.98 -8.58
C ILE A 204 -2.15 11.84 -7.25
N ALA A 205 -2.87 11.97 -6.13
CA ALA A 205 -2.28 11.86 -4.81
C ALA A 205 -1.62 10.50 -4.56
N GLN A 206 -2.20 9.41 -5.07
CA GLN A 206 -1.64 8.07 -4.97
C GLN A 206 -0.34 7.93 -5.77
N ALA A 207 -0.30 8.44 -7.01
CA ALA A 207 0.94 8.47 -7.79
C ALA A 207 2.05 9.24 -7.07
N TYR A 208 1.70 10.34 -6.37
CA TYR A 208 2.64 11.09 -5.53
C TYR A 208 3.12 10.31 -4.30
N VAL A 209 2.27 9.51 -3.66
CA VAL A 209 2.69 8.61 -2.57
C VAL A 209 3.76 7.63 -3.08
N TYR A 210 3.54 7.02 -4.24
CA TYR A 210 4.50 6.09 -4.82
C TYR A 210 5.80 6.78 -5.26
N ALA A 211 5.73 8.00 -5.80
CA ALA A 211 6.94 8.78 -6.08
C ALA A 211 7.75 9.12 -4.82
N MET A 212 7.09 9.37 -3.67
CA MET A 212 7.79 9.57 -2.40
C MET A 212 8.45 8.30 -1.88
N LEU A 213 7.79 7.15 -2.01
CA LEU A 213 8.35 5.84 -1.66
C LEU A 213 9.55 5.49 -2.53
N GLU A 214 9.46 5.78 -3.83
CA GLU A 214 10.53 5.60 -4.80
C GLU A 214 11.73 6.51 -4.53
N ALA A 215 11.48 7.77 -4.16
CA ALA A 215 12.54 8.68 -3.74
C ALA A 215 13.30 8.17 -2.50
N GLU A 216 12.62 7.50 -1.56
CA GLU A 216 13.27 6.84 -0.41
C GLU A 216 14.11 5.63 -0.87
N ARG A 217 13.57 4.80 -1.76
CA ARG A 217 14.24 3.63 -2.32
C ARG A 217 15.55 3.98 -3.02
N LEU A 218 15.54 5.02 -3.86
CA LEU A 218 16.73 5.54 -4.57
C LEU A 218 17.73 6.27 -3.66
N GLY A 219 17.45 6.37 -2.36
CA GLY A 219 18.31 7.07 -1.41
C GLY A 219 18.36 8.58 -1.63
N LEU A 220 17.31 9.16 -2.25
CA LEU A 220 17.16 10.60 -2.48
C LEU A 220 16.48 11.29 -1.30
N ALA A 221 15.60 10.58 -0.60
CA ALA A 221 14.99 11.08 0.62
C ALA A 221 15.86 10.77 1.85
N GLY A 222 16.70 11.75 2.25
CA GLY A 222 17.38 11.81 3.55
C GLY A 222 16.42 12.22 4.67
N ASP A 223 16.86 12.84 5.77
CA ASP A 223 16.01 13.18 6.92
C ASP A 223 15.13 14.42 6.72
N GLY A 224 13.81 14.26 6.87
CA GLY A 224 12.82 15.34 6.80
C GLY A 224 11.95 15.34 5.54
N PHE A 225 10.99 16.27 5.51
CA PHE A 225 10.02 16.44 4.43
C PHE A 225 10.65 17.07 3.17
N GLU A 226 11.60 18.00 3.34
CA GLU A 226 12.22 18.74 2.23
C GLU A 226 12.97 17.84 1.24
N SER A 227 13.58 16.75 1.71
CA SER A 227 14.26 15.81 0.81
C SER A 227 13.29 15.10 -0.12
N TYR A 228 12.08 14.76 0.35
CA TYR A 228 11.03 14.23 -0.52
C TYR A 228 10.57 15.27 -1.53
N VAL A 229 10.36 16.52 -1.10
CA VAL A 229 9.96 17.61 -2.00
C VAL A 229 11.02 17.85 -3.07
N SER A 230 12.30 17.95 -2.70
CA SER A 230 13.40 18.14 -3.64
C SER A 230 13.49 16.99 -4.65
N ALA A 231 13.38 15.73 -4.18
CA ALA A 231 13.45 14.56 -5.05
C ALA A 231 12.28 14.46 -6.04
N VAL A 232 11.06 14.79 -5.61
CA VAL A 232 9.82 14.58 -6.42
C VAL A 232 9.37 15.84 -7.15
N LEU A 233 9.62 17.05 -6.63
CA LEU A 233 9.17 18.31 -7.24
C LEU A 233 10.32 19.19 -7.72
N GLY A 234 11.55 18.95 -7.24
CA GLY A 234 12.69 19.82 -7.46
C GLY A 234 12.81 20.95 -6.42
N GLU A 235 13.88 21.74 -6.56
CA GLU A 235 14.25 22.83 -5.64
C GLU A 235 13.37 24.07 -5.78
N GLY A 236 12.54 24.15 -6.83
CA GLY A 236 11.67 25.29 -7.07
C GLY A 236 10.60 25.07 -8.15
N PRO A 237 9.85 26.11 -8.53
CA PRO A 237 8.70 26.01 -9.42
C PRO A 237 9.01 25.55 -10.86
N ASP A 238 10.26 25.60 -11.30
CA ASP A 238 10.70 25.06 -12.59
C ASP A 238 11.07 23.57 -12.53
N GLY A 239 11.03 23.00 -11.32
CA GLY A 239 11.32 21.61 -11.02
C GLY A 239 12.77 21.18 -11.17
N ARG A 240 13.72 22.12 -11.26
CA ARG A 240 15.14 21.76 -11.35
C ARG A 240 15.55 20.90 -10.15
N GLY A 241 16.41 19.92 -10.40
CA GLY A 241 16.86 18.98 -9.37
C GLY A 241 15.88 17.84 -9.05
N ALA A 242 14.66 17.86 -9.60
CA ALA A 242 13.76 16.71 -9.48
C ALA A 242 14.41 15.46 -10.09
N ARG A 243 14.10 14.31 -9.49
CA ARG A 243 14.65 12.99 -9.83
C ARG A 243 13.58 11.92 -10.03
N VAL A 244 12.36 12.14 -9.52
CA VAL A 244 11.25 11.19 -9.63
C VAL A 244 10.01 11.89 -10.19
N VAL A 245 9.41 11.36 -11.25
CA VAL A 245 8.18 11.91 -11.85
C VAL A 245 7.02 10.92 -11.71
N PRO A 246 5.93 11.29 -11.01
CA PRO A 246 4.69 10.52 -11.02
C PRO A 246 3.82 10.85 -12.25
N GLY A 247 3.19 9.83 -12.84
CA GLY A 247 2.21 9.97 -13.93
C GLY A 247 1.02 9.04 -13.75
N VAL A 248 -0.17 9.51 -14.13
CA VAL A 248 -1.38 8.68 -14.20
C VAL A 248 -1.70 8.42 -15.67
N VAL A 249 -1.66 7.16 -16.10
CA VAL A 249 -1.93 6.77 -17.49
C VAL A 249 -3.31 6.12 -17.57
N ARG A 250 -4.14 6.58 -18.52
CA ARG A 250 -5.52 6.11 -18.68
C ARG A 250 -5.90 5.97 -20.14
N PRO A 251 -6.86 5.08 -20.46
CA PRO A 251 -7.29 4.89 -21.83
C PRO A 251 -8.04 6.13 -22.35
N SER A 252 -8.18 6.20 -23.66
CA SER A 252 -8.80 7.34 -24.32
C SER A 252 -10.30 7.39 -24.06
N PRO A 253 -10.86 8.50 -23.54
CA PRO A 253 -12.32 8.67 -23.43
C PRO A 253 -13.05 8.69 -24.78
N THR A 254 -12.30 8.82 -25.88
CA THR A 254 -12.84 8.86 -27.25
C THR A 254 -12.25 7.77 -28.15
N GLY A 255 -11.47 6.82 -27.60
CA GLY A 255 -10.80 5.77 -28.37
C GLY A 255 -9.77 6.25 -29.40
N ARG A 256 -9.21 7.47 -29.26
CA ARG A 256 -8.29 8.07 -30.24
C ARG A 256 -6.82 8.07 -29.81
N ALA A 257 -6.56 8.34 -28.54
CA ALA A 257 -5.24 8.31 -27.92
C ALA A 257 -5.39 8.33 -26.40
N SER A 258 -4.64 7.48 -25.71
CA SER A 258 -4.53 7.47 -24.26
C SER A 258 -4.04 8.82 -23.77
N ARG A 259 -4.44 9.21 -22.57
CA ARG A 259 -3.99 10.48 -21.97
C ARG A 259 -3.14 10.19 -20.76
N VAL A 260 -1.92 10.70 -20.80
CA VAL A 260 -1.05 10.76 -19.63
C VAL A 260 -1.41 12.03 -18.87
N TYR A 261 -1.87 11.87 -17.63
CA TYR A 261 -2.09 12.98 -16.73
C TYR A 261 -0.86 13.15 -15.84
N VAL A 262 -0.09 14.19 -16.14
CA VAL A 262 1.10 14.54 -15.36
C VAL A 262 0.92 15.94 -14.80
N LYS A 263 0.93 16.03 -13.47
CA LYS A 263 1.07 17.30 -12.76
C LYS A 263 2.45 17.32 -12.14
N HIS A 264 3.44 17.83 -12.85
CA HIS A 264 4.82 17.88 -12.36
C HIS A 264 5.54 19.13 -12.90
N PRO A 265 6.24 19.92 -12.07
CA PRO A 265 6.88 21.18 -12.49
C PRO A 265 7.74 21.08 -13.76
N ARG A 266 8.56 20.02 -13.91
CA ARG A 266 9.41 19.80 -15.10
C ARG A 266 8.65 19.57 -16.41
N LEU A 267 7.41 19.12 -16.32
CA LEU A 267 6.61 18.70 -17.49
C LEU A 267 5.46 19.67 -17.79
N CYS A 268 5.27 20.71 -16.99
CA CYS A 268 4.22 21.71 -17.16
C CYS A 268 4.72 23.07 -17.67
N ILE A 269 5.97 23.17 -18.15
CA ILE A 269 6.58 24.43 -18.61
C ILE A 269 5.89 24.90 -19.89
N GLY A 270 5.20 26.06 -19.85
CA GLY A 270 4.50 26.64 -21.02
C GLY A 270 3.05 27.10 -20.79
N GLY A 271 2.56 27.11 -19.54
CA GLY A 271 1.31 27.81 -19.17
C GLY A 271 -0.01 27.12 -19.53
N ARG A 272 0.01 25.94 -20.18
CA ARG A 272 -1.18 25.11 -20.40
C ARG A 272 -1.09 23.84 -19.55
N GLY A 273 -1.36 23.94 -18.25
CA GLY A 273 -1.30 22.76 -17.37
C GLY A 273 -1.65 22.97 -15.90
N GLY A 274 -1.59 24.21 -15.38
CA GLY A 274 -2.06 24.51 -14.01
C GLY A 274 -1.31 23.74 -12.92
N CYS A 275 -0.01 23.50 -13.10
CA CYS A 275 0.85 22.87 -12.08
C CYS A 275 1.39 23.95 -11.15
N ASP A 276 0.77 24.09 -9.99
CA ASP A 276 1.23 24.98 -8.93
C ASP A 276 2.15 24.20 -7.98
N TYR A 277 3.43 24.58 -7.95
CA TYR A 277 4.45 24.00 -7.06
C TYR A 277 4.00 24.02 -5.59
N HIS A 278 3.38 25.12 -5.13
CA HIS A 278 2.92 25.25 -3.75
C HIS A 278 1.68 24.39 -3.48
N GLU A 279 0.79 24.19 -4.46
CA GLU A 279 -0.31 23.22 -4.33
C GLU A 279 0.22 21.79 -4.19
N LEU A 280 1.21 21.41 -5.01
CA LEU A 280 1.81 20.07 -4.98
C LEU A 280 2.61 19.82 -3.70
N ARG A 281 3.39 20.82 -3.24
CA ARG A 281 4.08 20.77 -1.94
C ARG A 281 3.10 20.60 -0.79
N ARG A 282 1.98 21.34 -0.78
CA ARG A 282 0.90 21.17 0.22
C ARG A 282 0.24 19.79 0.15
N LEU A 283 0.04 19.25 -1.06
CA LEU A 283 -0.44 17.88 -1.24
C LEU A 283 0.51 16.88 -0.58
N MET A 284 1.81 16.95 -0.85
CA MET A 284 2.81 16.06 -0.25
C MET A 284 2.86 16.18 1.28
N ALA A 285 2.77 17.39 1.83
CA ALA A 285 2.68 17.58 3.28
C ALA A 285 1.40 16.95 3.85
N GLY A 286 0.28 17.09 3.13
CA GLY A 286 -0.98 16.43 3.46
C GLY A 286 -0.89 14.90 3.41
N LEU A 287 -0.09 14.32 2.51
CA LEU A 287 0.14 12.88 2.44
C LEU A 287 0.88 12.37 3.68
N VAL A 288 1.97 13.03 4.10
CA VAL A 288 2.69 12.68 5.33
C VAL A 288 1.76 12.78 6.54
N LEU A 289 1.04 13.91 6.67
CA LEU A 289 0.11 14.15 7.76
C LEU A 289 -1.02 13.11 7.82
N ALA A 290 -1.53 12.71 6.65
CA ALA A 290 -2.55 11.68 6.53
C ALA A 290 -2.03 10.31 6.99
N ALA A 291 -0.82 9.92 6.56
CA ALA A 291 -0.22 8.65 6.94
C ALA A 291 -0.01 8.56 8.45
N GLU A 292 0.63 9.56 9.05
CA GLU A 292 0.83 9.65 10.51
C GLU A 292 -0.50 9.57 11.27
N HIS A 293 -1.50 10.33 10.83
CA HIS A 293 -2.81 10.37 11.49
C HIS A 293 -3.54 9.03 11.44
N LEU A 294 -3.54 8.36 10.29
CA LEU A 294 -4.22 7.07 10.12
C LEU A 294 -3.51 5.98 10.93
N THR A 295 -2.17 5.97 10.96
CA THR A 295 -1.37 5.04 11.77
C THR A 295 -1.65 5.22 13.26
N LEU A 296 -1.59 6.46 13.76
CA LEU A 296 -1.90 6.76 15.16
C LEU A 296 -3.36 6.47 15.53
N SER A 297 -4.27 6.44 14.55
CA SER A 297 -5.68 6.11 14.78
C SER A 297 -5.92 4.62 15.07
N VAL A 298 -5.03 3.73 14.61
CA VAL A 298 -5.10 2.28 14.84
C VAL A 298 -4.10 1.79 15.90
N THR A 299 -3.11 2.60 16.27
CA THR A 299 -2.10 2.26 17.28
C THR A 299 -2.70 2.18 18.69
N ASP A 300 -2.41 1.11 19.44
CA ASP A 300 -2.75 1.04 20.86
C ASP A 300 -1.74 1.83 21.70
N LEU A 301 -2.16 3.03 22.11
CA LEU A 301 -1.39 3.91 22.98
C LEU A 301 -0.98 3.22 24.29
N ARG A 302 -1.84 2.35 24.83
CA ARG A 302 -1.59 1.69 26.12
C ARG A 302 -0.45 0.71 26.02
N GLU A 303 -0.24 0.10 24.85
CA GLU A 303 0.78 -0.90 24.66
C GLU A 303 2.19 -0.29 24.60
N HIS A 304 2.32 0.82 23.87
CA HIS A 304 3.62 1.47 23.63
C HIS A 304 3.98 2.51 24.69
N LEU A 305 3.01 2.99 25.47
CA LEU A 305 3.22 3.98 26.53
C LEU A 305 2.94 3.42 27.94
N LYS A 306 3.09 2.09 28.16
CA LYS A 306 2.86 1.42 29.46
C LYS A 306 3.55 2.08 30.66
N TYR A 307 4.68 2.74 30.41
CA TYR A 307 5.49 3.42 31.43
C TYR A 307 5.25 4.94 31.52
N ALA A 308 4.47 5.51 30.60
CA ALA A 308 4.09 6.91 30.65
C ALA A 308 2.95 7.07 31.67
N ARG A 309 3.13 7.93 32.68
CA ARG A 309 2.08 8.21 33.67
C ARG A 309 0.85 8.75 32.94
N ASN A 310 -0.29 8.10 33.12
CA ASN A 310 -1.61 8.48 32.57
C ASN A 310 -1.62 8.73 31.05
N VAL A 311 -1.49 7.66 30.25
CA VAL A 311 -1.64 7.65 28.78
C VAL A 311 -2.91 8.39 28.30
N GLU A 312 -4.02 8.30 29.05
CA GLU A 312 -5.27 8.98 28.74
C GLU A 312 -5.20 10.51 28.96
N GLU A 313 -4.24 10.99 29.74
CA GLU A 313 -4.07 12.40 30.05
C GLU A 313 -3.14 13.16 29.11
N ILE A 314 -2.08 12.50 28.65
CA ILE A 314 -0.96 13.08 27.89
C ILE A 314 -1.44 13.70 26.57
N CYS A 315 -2.26 12.96 25.80
CA CYS A 315 -2.71 13.37 24.48
C CYS A 315 -4.24 13.37 24.38
N SER A 316 -4.93 14.14 25.22
CA SER A 316 -6.39 14.28 25.13
C SER A 316 -6.87 15.71 25.35
N VAL A 317 -7.83 16.19 24.56
CA VAL A 317 -8.41 17.53 24.68
C VAL A 317 -9.82 17.49 25.24
N VAL A 318 -10.17 18.51 26.03
CA VAL A 318 -11.54 18.73 26.49
C VAL A 318 -12.30 19.45 25.39
N THR A 319 -13.31 18.80 24.84
CA THR A 319 -14.20 19.39 23.83
C THR A 319 -15.13 20.44 24.46
N ARG A 320 -15.75 21.31 23.64
CA ARG A 320 -16.73 22.32 24.10
C ARG A 320 -17.88 21.76 24.95
N GLY A 321 -18.16 20.45 24.86
CA GLY A 321 -19.16 19.76 25.68
C GLY A 321 -18.60 19.09 26.94
N GLY A 322 -17.43 19.50 27.44
CA GLY A 322 -16.79 18.95 28.65
C GLY A 322 -16.19 17.54 28.50
N LYS A 323 -16.41 16.86 27.37
CA LYS A 323 -15.89 15.50 27.13
C LYS A 323 -14.42 15.54 26.73
N ARG A 324 -13.59 14.79 27.46
CA ARG A 324 -12.18 14.51 27.11
C ARG A 324 -12.13 13.55 25.92
N ARG A 325 -11.35 13.88 24.89
CA ARG A 325 -11.17 13.06 23.69
C ARG A 325 -9.68 12.90 23.35
N PRO A 326 -9.22 11.71 22.93
CA PRO A 326 -7.87 11.52 22.44
C PRO A 326 -7.57 12.47 21.26
N VAL A 327 -6.42 13.14 21.31
CA VAL A 327 -5.95 14.10 20.30
C VAL A 327 -5.78 13.44 18.95
N PHE A 328 -5.24 12.22 18.91
CA PHE A 328 -5.03 11.47 17.67
C PHE A 328 -6.33 11.11 16.93
N ARG A 329 -7.50 11.26 17.57
CA ARG A 329 -8.80 11.06 16.93
C ARG A 329 -9.37 12.34 16.31
N LEU A 330 -8.71 13.48 16.48
CA LEU A 330 -9.06 14.74 15.85
C LEU A 330 -8.35 14.87 14.52
N VAL A 331 -8.99 15.56 13.56
CA VAL A 331 -8.37 15.87 12.28
C VAL A 331 -7.20 16.82 12.54
N PRO A 332 -5.96 16.44 12.18
CA PRO A 332 -4.80 17.27 12.44
C PRO A 332 -4.73 18.46 11.48
N GLU A 333 -3.95 19.46 11.89
CA GLU A 333 -3.63 20.66 11.13
C GLU A 333 -2.14 20.95 11.33
N LEU A 334 -1.43 21.29 10.26
CA LEU A 334 -0.03 21.71 10.32
C LEU A 334 0.12 23.11 9.70
N VAL A 335 1.13 23.85 10.13
CA VAL A 335 1.53 25.11 9.50
C VAL A 335 2.75 24.85 8.63
N LEU A 336 2.65 25.13 7.35
CA LEU A 336 3.72 25.00 6.36
C LEU A 336 3.87 26.36 5.66
N ASP A 337 5.06 26.95 5.74
CA ASP A 337 5.39 28.23 5.09
C ASP A 337 4.42 29.37 5.48
N GLY A 338 3.88 29.34 6.72
CA GLY A 338 2.90 30.29 7.22
C GLY A 338 1.44 29.95 6.91
N ASP A 339 1.20 28.98 6.02
CA ASP A 339 -0.14 28.51 5.65
C ASP A 339 -0.58 27.30 6.47
N ARG A 340 -1.88 27.24 6.79
CA ARG A 340 -2.47 26.08 7.47
C ARG A 340 -2.84 25.00 6.46
N VAL A 341 -2.13 23.87 6.51
CA VAL A 341 -2.48 22.65 5.79
C VAL A 341 -3.36 21.80 6.68
N ARG A 342 -4.60 21.62 6.24
CA ARG A 342 -5.60 20.79 6.92
C ARG A 342 -6.07 19.68 5.99
N LEU A 343 -6.16 18.46 6.50
CA LEU A 343 -6.71 17.35 5.73
C LEU A 343 -8.17 17.64 5.33
N PRO A 344 -8.56 17.41 4.06
CA PRO A 344 -9.91 17.64 3.62
C PRO A 344 -10.88 16.77 4.43
N MET A 345 -11.98 17.38 4.83
CA MET A 345 -13.05 16.73 5.58
C MET A 345 -14.38 17.32 5.13
N GLY A 346 -15.29 16.47 4.65
CA GLY A 346 -16.69 16.85 4.62
C GLY A 346 -17.16 17.04 6.06
N SER A 347 -17.95 18.09 6.34
CA SER A 347 -18.58 18.19 7.66
C SER A 347 -19.82 17.31 7.69
N PRO A 348 -19.91 16.30 8.59
CA PRO A 348 -21.19 15.63 8.84
C PRO A 348 -22.25 16.56 9.45
N LEU A 349 -21.83 17.75 9.91
CA LEU A 349 -22.60 18.61 10.81
C LEU A 349 -22.81 20.04 10.28
N ARG A 350 -22.27 20.41 9.11
CA ARG A 350 -22.41 21.76 8.52
C ARG A 350 -22.81 21.69 7.04
N GLU A 351 -23.58 22.68 6.61
CA GLU A 351 -24.28 22.72 5.32
C GLU A 351 -23.40 22.93 4.08
N GLU A 352 -22.18 23.45 4.24
CA GLU A 352 -21.20 23.59 3.15
C GLU A 352 -20.51 22.25 2.83
N LEU A 353 -21.37 21.27 2.54
CA LEU A 353 -21.30 20.08 1.68
C LEU A 353 -22.43 19.13 2.15
N ARG A 354 -23.69 19.59 1.98
CA ARG A 354 -24.98 18.95 2.32
C ARG A 354 -24.86 17.52 2.85
N TRP A 355 -25.01 17.38 4.16
CA TRP A 355 -25.19 16.09 4.80
C TRP A 355 -26.51 15.44 4.37
N PRO A 356 -26.53 14.14 4.03
CA PRO A 356 -25.36 13.26 3.91
C PRO A 356 -24.54 13.51 2.63
N CYS A 357 -23.22 13.35 2.71
CA CYS A 357 -22.30 13.66 1.62
C CYS A 357 -22.68 12.94 0.31
N LYS A 358 -22.97 13.72 -0.74
CA LYS A 358 -23.35 13.20 -2.06
C LYS A 358 -22.19 12.54 -2.82
N LEU A 359 -20.94 12.84 -2.46
CA LEU A 359 -19.74 12.29 -3.09
C LEU A 359 -19.38 10.90 -2.55
N CYS A 360 -19.98 10.47 -1.43
CA CYS A 360 -19.71 9.18 -0.83
C CYS A 360 -20.70 8.12 -1.36
N PRO A 361 -20.22 6.90 -1.68
CA PRO A 361 -21.09 5.73 -1.88
C PRO A 361 -22.00 5.50 -0.68
N ASP A 362 -23.15 4.86 -0.89
CA ASP A 362 -24.19 4.75 0.14
C ASP A 362 -23.73 3.97 1.38
N ASN A 363 -22.92 2.91 1.24
CA ASN A 363 -22.35 2.18 2.38
C ASN A 363 -21.40 3.05 3.23
N VAL A 364 -20.60 3.92 2.59
CA VAL A 364 -19.73 4.87 3.29
C VAL A 364 -20.55 5.94 3.97
N ARG A 365 -21.64 6.38 3.33
CA ARG A 365 -22.56 7.37 3.86
C ARG A 365 -23.25 6.87 5.12
N GLU A 366 -23.80 5.65 5.08
CA GLU A 366 -24.46 5.01 6.22
C GLU A 366 -23.50 4.86 7.40
N ALA A 367 -22.30 4.34 7.16
CA ALA A 367 -21.28 4.23 8.19
C ALA A 367 -20.82 5.59 8.72
N CYS A 368 -20.70 6.62 7.88
CA CYS A 368 -20.44 7.99 8.33
C CYS A 368 -21.54 8.46 9.29
N VAL A 369 -22.82 8.25 8.95
CA VAL A 369 -23.95 8.58 9.83
C VAL A 369 -23.81 7.85 11.14
N TYR A 370 -23.59 6.55 11.09
CA TYR A 370 -23.48 5.72 12.27
C TYR A 370 -22.27 6.10 13.15
N TYR A 371 -21.04 6.06 12.65
CA TYR A 371 -19.86 6.25 13.52
C TYR A 371 -19.58 7.70 13.89
N LEU A 372 -19.97 8.67 13.07
CA LEU A 372 -19.63 10.09 13.29
C LEU A 372 -20.81 10.92 13.81
N SER A 373 -22.06 10.46 13.63
CA SER A 373 -23.26 11.21 14.05
C SER A 373 -24.14 10.51 15.11
N SER A 374 -23.86 9.26 15.49
CA SER A 374 -24.65 8.44 16.46
C SER A 374 -24.77 8.96 17.91
N GLY A 375 -24.27 10.17 18.19
CA GLY A 375 -24.65 10.89 19.41
C GLY A 375 -25.91 11.76 19.23
N ARG A 376 -26.47 11.84 18.03
CA ARG A 376 -27.59 12.73 17.65
C ARG A 376 -28.71 12.03 16.89
N ASP A 377 -28.43 10.89 16.26
CA ASP A 377 -29.46 10.08 15.60
C ASP A 377 -30.14 9.16 16.63
N PRO A 378 -31.41 9.39 16.97
CA PRO A 378 -32.12 8.59 17.97
C PRO A 378 -32.22 7.11 17.60
N ARG A 379 -32.14 6.77 16.30
CA ARG A 379 -32.25 5.38 15.81
C ARG A 379 -31.13 4.47 16.30
N TYR A 380 -30.01 5.04 16.74
CA TYR A 380 -28.80 4.30 17.09
C TYR A 380 -28.40 4.45 18.57
N ALA A 381 -29.26 5.05 19.39
CA ALA A 381 -28.98 5.34 20.80
C ALA A 381 -28.93 4.07 21.65
N ASP A 382 -29.82 3.11 21.37
CA ASP A 382 -30.01 1.90 22.20
C ASP A 382 -28.91 0.85 21.99
N PHE A 383 -28.16 0.91 20.88
CA PHE A 383 -27.12 -0.07 20.54
C PHE A 383 -25.74 0.24 21.15
N LYS A 384 -25.68 0.96 22.28
CA LYS A 384 -24.43 1.38 22.91
C LYS A 384 -23.57 0.20 23.40
N ALA A 385 -24.18 -0.83 23.97
CA ALA A 385 -23.48 -2.01 24.47
C ALA A 385 -22.80 -2.77 23.32
N PHE A 386 -23.55 -3.02 22.24
CA PHE A 386 -23.04 -3.68 21.06
C PHE A 386 -21.91 -2.90 20.39
N ARG A 387 -22.06 -1.58 20.27
CA ARG A 387 -20.98 -0.69 19.80
C ARG A 387 -19.71 -0.85 20.65
N SER A 388 -19.85 -0.95 21.97
CA SER A 388 -18.71 -1.15 22.87
C SER A 388 -17.98 -2.47 22.58
N GLU A 389 -18.71 -3.56 22.36
CA GLU A 389 -18.13 -4.86 22.01
C GLU A 389 -17.47 -4.84 20.62
N SER A 390 -18.10 -4.23 19.62
CA SER A 390 -17.49 -4.07 18.30
C SER A 390 -16.20 -3.26 18.35
N TRP A 391 -16.10 -2.24 19.23
CA TRP A 391 -14.85 -1.54 19.46
C TRP A 391 -13.79 -2.40 20.14
N ARG A 392 -14.15 -3.22 21.12
CA ARG A 392 -13.22 -4.18 21.77
C ARG A 392 -12.65 -5.15 20.74
N ALA A 393 -13.50 -5.71 19.89
CA ALA A 393 -13.07 -6.59 18.80
C ALA A 393 -12.09 -5.89 17.84
N ARG A 394 -12.35 -4.63 17.46
CA ARG A 394 -11.43 -3.87 16.61
C ARG A 394 -10.06 -3.66 17.23
N PHE A 395 -9.98 -3.34 18.52
CA PHE A 395 -8.69 -3.21 19.21
C PHE A 395 -7.92 -4.52 19.27
N ALA A 396 -8.60 -5.66 19.44
CA ALA A 396 -7.96 -6.97 19.34
C ALA A 396 -7.41 -7.22 17.92
N ILE A 397 -8.17 -6.87 16.87
CA ILE A 397 -7.72 -6.95 15.48
C ILE A 397 -6.51 -6.04 15.23
N TYR A 398 -6.47 -4.83 15.80
CA TYR A 398 -5.29 -3.96 15.68
C TYR A 398 -4.06 -4.59 16.34
N ALA A 399 -4.20 -5.20 17.53
CA ALA A 399 -3.10 -5.93 18.16
C ALA A 399 -2.61 -7.12 17.31
N HIS A 400 -3.52 -7.84 16.64
CA HIS A 400 -3.15 -8.87 15.67
C HIS A 400 -2.39 -8.30 14.46
N ARG A 401 -2.81 -7.13 13.94
CA ARG A 401 -2.10 -6.42 12.86
C ARG A 401 -0.69 -6.02 13.26
N GLU A 402 -0.53 -5.51 14.49
CA GLU A 402 0.77 -5.12 15.05
C GLU A 402 1.71 -6.33 15.06
N ASN A 403 1.24 -7.49 15.56
CA ASN A 403 1.98 -8.74 15.52
C ASN A 403 2.26 -9.24 14.09
N ALA A 404 1.32 -9.03 13.15
CA ALA A 404 1.47 -9.45 11.77
C ALA A 404 2.60 -8.69 11.05
N LEU A 405 2.76 -7.40 11.37
CA LEU A 405 3.73 -6.50 10.76
C LEU A 405 5.06 -6.41 11.53
N ALA A 406 5.10 -6.87 12.78
CA ALA A 406 6.29 -6.87 13.62
C ALA A 406 7.54 -7.50 12.97
N PRO A 407 7.45 -8.64 12.23
CA PRO A 407 8.63 -9.22 11.59
C PRO A 407 9.31 -8.26 10.61
N TYR A 408 8.51 -7.56 9.80
CA TYR A 408 9.01 -6.55 8.87
C TYR A 408 9.69 -5.40 9.60
N LYS A 409 9.04 -4.88 10.65
CA LYS A 409 9.59 -3.76 11.43
C LYS A 409 10.91 -4.14 12.10
N HIS A 410 10.96 -5.29 12.77
CA HIS A 410 12.16 -5.78 13.44
C HIS A 410 13.30 -5.99 12.45
N PHE A 411 13.00 -6.60 11.29
CA PHE A 411 13.99 -6.80 10.24
C PHE A 411 14.56 -5.46 9.73
N ARG A 412 13.69 -4.49 9.41
CA ARG A 412 14.10 -3.14 9.01
C ARG A 412 14.95 -2.44 10.07
N ASP A 413 14.49 -2.43 11.32
CA ASP A 413 15.16 -1.72 12.40
C ASP A 413 16.55 -2.32 12.69
N LEU A 414 16.73 -3.63 12.48
CA LEU A 414 18.05 -4.27 12.53
C LEU A 414 18.90 -3.86 11.32
N ALA A 415 18.36 -3.91 10.11
CA ALA A 415 19.09 -3.52 8.89
C ALA A 415 19.57 -2.06 8.93
N LEU A 416 18.75 -1.12 9.42
CA LEU A 416 19.14 0.28 9.52
C LEU A 416 20.18 0.54 10.62
N ARG A 417 20.16 -0.20 11.73
CA ARG A 417 21.12 -0.02 12.83
C ARG A 417 22.51 -0.51 12.49
N TYR A 418 22.62 -1.57 11.71
CA TYR A 418 23.87 -2.28 11.53
C TYR A 418 24.35 -2.36 10.08
N GLY A 419 23.56 -1.85 9.13
CA GLY A 419 23.86 -1.84 7.70
C GLY A 419 23.01 -2.84 6.92
N SER A 420 22.74 -2.52 5.66
CA SER A 420 21.90 -3.33 4.76
C SER A 420 22.70 -4.29 3.86
N GLY A 421 24.01 -4.40 4.11
CA GLY A 421 24.93 -5.23 3.36
C GLY A 421 24.94 -6.68 3.80
N MET A 422 25.17 -7.57 2.84
CA MET A 422 25.20 -9.03 3.00
C MET A 422 26.17 -9.53 4.07
N ASP A 423 27.34 -8.91 4.19
CA ASP A 423 28.36 -9.30 5.16
C ASP A 423 27.89 -9.14 6.61
N TRP A 424 27.08 -8.11 6.88
CA TRP A 424 26.49 -7.93 8.20
C TRP A 424 25.39 -8.97 8.46
N ILE A 425 24.48 -9.18 7.50
CA ILE A 425 23.38 -10.14 7.64
C ILE A 425 23.97 -11.53 7.95
N ARG A 426 25.00 -11.93 7.20
CA ARG A 426 25.72 -13.20 7.37
C ARG A 426 26.37 -13.34 8.76
N GLY A 427 26.94 -12.27 9.30
CA GLY A 427 27.64 -12.30 10.59
C GLY A 427 26.77 -12.13 11.83
N ARG A 428 25.54 -11.61 11.71
CA ARG A 428 24.73 -11.17 12.88
C ARG A 428 23.26 -11.59 12.86
N LEU A 429 22.66 -11.84 11.70
CA LEU A 429 21.24 -12.20 11.55
C LEU A 429 21.00 -13.66 11.19
N VAL A 430 21.95 -14.32 10.51
CA VAL A 430 21.81 -15.74 10.18
C VAL A 430 21.66 -16.57 11.46
N ASN A 431 20.63 -17.41 11.50
CA ASN A 431 20.19 -18.22 12.65
C ASN A 431 19.56 -17.49 13.83
N ARG A 432 18.99 -16.30 13.62
CA ARG A 432 18.24 -15.64 14.69
C ARG A 432 16.75 -15.86 14.54
N VAL A 433 16.17 -16.21 15.68
CA VAL A 433 14.76 -15.93 15.97
C VAL A 433 14.69 -14.44 16.34
N LEU A 434 13.92 -13.67 15.59
CA LEU A 434 13.61 -12.28 15.90
C LEU A 434 12.81 -12.19 17.22
N PRO A 435 12.70 -11.01 17.85
CA PRO A 435 11.99 -10.86 19.13
C PRO A 435 10.53 -11.35 19.11
N ASP A 436 9.91 -11.41 17.94
CA ASP A 436 8.54 -11.88 17.70
C ASP A 436 8.44 -13.39 17.42
N GLY A 437 9.55 -14.13 17.34
CA GLY A 437 9.56 -15.55 17.02
C GLY A 437 9.77 -15.87 15.53
N SER A 438 9.85 -14.87 14.65
CA SER A 438 10.10 -15.08 13.21
C SER A 438 11.56 -15.44 12.93
N ARG A 439 11.79 -16.29 11.93
CA ARG A 439 13.14 -16.61 11.45
C ARG A 439 13.54 -15.71 10.28
N VAL A 440 14.82 -15.40 10.22
CA VAL A 440 15.48 -14.78 9.06
C VAL A 440 16.59 -15.70 8.59
N ASP A 441 16.67 -15.91 7.28
CA ASP A 441 17.73 -16.69 6.65
C ASP A 441 18.27 -15.98 5.40
N LEU A 442 19.48 -16.36 5.02
CA LEU A 442 20.26 -15.74 3.97
C LEU A 442 20.67 -16.78 2.93
N PHE A 443 20.29 -16.56 1.69
CA PHE A 443 20.56 -17.49 0.60
C PHE A 443 21.57 -16.93 -0.36
N ASP A 444 22.50 -17.76 -0.83
CA ASP A 444 23.56 -17.33 -1.74
C ASP A 444 23.00 -17.03 -3.13
N GLU A 445 21.92 -17.71 -3.51
CA GLU A 445 21.28 -17.62 -4.82
C GLU A 445 19.78 -17.89 -4.73
N ALA A 446 19.05 -17.34 -5.69
CA ALA A 446 17.64 -17.61 -5.93
C ALA A 446 17.32 -17.68 -7.42
N TRP A 447 16.33 -18.48 -7.80
CA TRP A 447 15.83 -18.54 -9.17
C TRP A 447 14.38 -19.02 -9.21
N VAL A 448 13.71 -18.78 -10.33
CA VAL A 448 12.34 -19.26 -10.55
C VAL A 448 12.41 -20.65 -11.17
N ASP A 449 11.70 -21.62 -10.58
CA ASP A 449 11.57 -22.98 -11.09
C ASP A 449 10.16 -23.51 -10.79
N GLY A 450 9.48 -24.04 -11.82
CA GLY A 450 8.14 -24.61 -11.68
C GLY A 450 7.06 -23.63 -11.18
N GLY A 451 7.24 -22.31 -11.38
CA GLY A 451 6.33 -21.29 -10.85
C GLY A 451 6.53 -20.98 -9.35
N GLU A 452 7.63 -21.44 -8.77
CA GLU A 452 8.04 -21.15 -7.39
C GLU A 452 9.39 -20.43 -7.38
N LEU A 453 9.66 -19.69 -6.31
CA LEU A 453 10.98 -19.12 -6.07
C LEU A 453 11.79 -20.12 -5.24
N VAL A 454 12.90 -20.60 -5.81
CA VAL A 454 13.83 -21.51 -5.14
C VAL A 454 14.99 -20.71 -4.58
N LEU A 455 15.32 -20.95 -3.32
CA LEU A 455 16.43 -20.32 -2.60
C LEU A 455 17.45 -21.40 -2.24
N ALA A 456 18.73 -21.14 -2.45
CA ALA A 456 19.77 -22.11 -2.09
C ALA A 456 20.95 -21.51 -1.32
N ARG A 457 21.47 -22.32 -0.39
CA ARG A 457 22.68 -22.04 0.38
C ARG A 457 23.34 -23.34 0.85
N PRO A 458 24.64 -23.35 1.16
CA PRO A 458 25.23 -24.47 1.89
C PRO A 458 24.62 -24.60 3.30
N PRO A 459 24.57 -25.81 3.87
CA PRO A 459 24.24 -25.96 5.28
C PRO A 459 25.35 -25.37 6.13
N LEU A 460 24.96 -24.68 7.19
CA LEU A 460 25.86 -24.05 8.13
C LEU A 460 26.59 -25.10 8.95
N ARG A 461 27.77 -24.76 9.44
CA ARG A 461 28.59 -25.67 10.23
C ARG A 461 27.83 -26.30 11.39
N TRP A 462 27.09 -25.48 12.14
CA TRP A 462 26.32 -25.96 13.29
C TRP A 462 25.10 -26.82 12.85
N GLU A 463 24.50 -26.58 11.68
CA GLU A 463 23.41 -27.42 11.14
C GLU A 463 23.92 -28.83 10.84
N ARG A 464 25.12 -28.93 10.26
CA ARG A 464 25.80 -30.22 10.00
C ARG A 464 26.11 -30.95 11.31
N GLU A 465 26.69 -30.23 12.27
CA GLU A 465 27.08 -30.80 13.57
C GLU A 465 25.87 -31.33 14.37
N ASN A 466 24.70 -30.70 14.23
CA ASN A 466 23.50 -31.05 14.98
C ASN A 466 22.45 -31.83 14.17
N MET A 467 22.71 -32.12 12.89
CA MET A 467 21.75 -32.72 11.94
C MET A 467 20.38 -32.02 11.99
N HIS A 468 20.38 -30.70 12.07
CA HIS A 468 19.17 -29.88 12.19
C HIS A 468 19.29 -28.61 11.36
N LEU A 469 18.41 -28.44 10.37
CA LEU A 469 18.35 -27.24 9.54
C LEU A 469 17.60 -26.12 10.28
N PHE A 470 18.22 -24.95 10.40
CA PHE A 470 17.55 -23.73 10.84
C PHE A 470 17.39 -22.80 9.65
N THR A 471 16.24 -22.95 9.01
CA THR A 471 15.79 -22.05 7.96
C THR A 471 14.31 -21.73 8.17
N LEU A 472 13.68 -21.11 7.18
CA LEU A 472 12.24 -20.89 7.15
C LEU A 472 11.51 -22.23 7.31
N ARG A 473 10.39 -22.23 8.03
CA ARG A 473 9.59 -23.44 8.28
C ARG A 473 8.61 -23.69 7.13
N GLU A 474 8.50 -24.95 6.72
CA GLU A 474 7.46 -25.40 5.79
C GLU A 474 6.06 -24.97 6.23
N GLY A 475 5.24 -24.57 5.27
CA GLY A 475 3.88 -24.09 5.49
C GLY A 475 3.77 -22.69 6.10
N LYS A 476 4.88 -22.03 6.47
CA LYS A 476 4.85 -20.64 6.95
C LYS A 476 4.85 -19.65 5.79
N PRO A 477 4.15 -18.50 5.94
CA PRO A 477 4.32 -17.39 5.03
C PRO A 477 5.75 -16.83 5.09
N ALA A 478 6.28 -16.45 3.94
CA ALA A 478 7.61 -15.87 3.82
C ALA A 478 7.60 -14.63 2.89
N ALA A 479 8.46 -13.67 3.21
CA ALA A 479 8.83 -12.57 2.35
C ALA A 479 10.32 -12.73 1.98
N VAL A 480 10.62 -12.81 0.69
CA VAL A 480 11.97 -12.88 0.15
C VAL A 480 12.32 -11.54 -0.46
N PHE A 481 13.42 -10.93 -0.01
CA PHE A 481 13.93 -9.64 -0.49
C PHE A 481 15.18 -9.86 -1.32
N LEU A 482 15.16 -9.35 -2.55
CA LEU A 482 16.29 -9.45 -3.47
C LEU A 482 17.44 -8.51 -3.06
N ASN A 483 18.64 -8.76 -3.57
CA ASN A 483 19.85 -8.06 -3.17
C ASN A 483 20.11 -6.80 -4.00
N GLU A 484 19.44 -5.71 -3.62
CA GLU A 484 19.59 -4.44 -4.32
C GLU A 484 20.52 -3.52 -3.52
N GLY A 485 21.81 -3.54 -3.88
CA GLY A 485 22.88 -2.89 -3.09
C GLY A 485 22.73 -1.37 -2.91
N HIS A 486 22.05 -0.68 -3.83
CA HIS A 486 21.76 0.76 -3.72
C HIS A 486 20.56 1.07 -2.79
N VAL A 487 19.72 0.07 -2.49
CA VAL A 487 18.53 0.24 -1.65
C VAL A 487 18.88 -0.05 -0.19
N ARG A 488 18.84 1.02 0.62
CA ARG A 488 19.20 0.96 2.05
C ARG A 488 18.15 0.27 2.92
N ASP A 489 16.87 0.60 2.72
CA ASP A 489 15.78 -0.04 3.46
C ASP A 489 15.42 -1.36 2.76
N PRO A 490 15.63 -2.52 3.41
CA PRO A 490 15.36 -3.80 2.76
C PRO A 490 13.88 -4.00 2.42
N LEU A 491 12.96 -3.29 3.09
CA LEU A 491 11.52 -3.38 2.82
C LEU A 491 11.06 -2.58 1.61
N LEU A 492 11.96 -1.79 1.01
CA LEU A 492 11.71 -1.12 -0.26
C LEU A 492 12.29 -1.91 -1.43
N ARG A 493 12.98 -3.03 -1.19
CA ARG A 493 13.59 -3.89 -2.22
C ARG A 493 12.54 -4.69 -2.97
N ALA A 494 12.85 -5.06 -4.21
CA ALA A 494 12.08 -6.05 -4.96
C ALA A 494 11.92 -7.31 -4.10
N SER A 495 10.67 -7.75 -3.95
CA SER A 495 10.33 -8.82 -3.02
C SER A 495 9.31 -9.80 -3.58
N PHE A 496 9.37 -11.02 -3.07
CA PHE A 496 8.43 -12.09 -3.34
C PHE A 496 7.75 -12.50 -2.04
N HIS A 497 6.41 -12.54 -2.04
CA HIS A 497 5.62 -12.92 -0.88
C HIS A 497 4.84 -14.20 -1.18
N GLY A 498 5.08 -15.24 -0.39
CA GLY A 498 4.54 -16.57 -0.63
C GLY A 498 4.48 -17.42 0.62
N SER A 499 4.30 -18.73 0.43
CA SER A 499 4.35 -19.73 1.49
C SER A 499 5.48 -20.70 1.20
N VAL A 500 6.23 -21.10 2.22
CA VAL A 500 7.29 -22.10 2.08
C VAL A 500 6.65 -23.45 1.75
N SER A 501 6.87 -23.96 0.54
CA SER A 501 6.31 -25.22 0.04
C SER A 501 7.12 -26.42 0.46
N SER A 502 8.45 -26.35 0.36
CA SER A 502 9.36 -27.39 0.86
C SER A 502 10.70 -26.83 1.35
N VAL A 503 11.32 -27.58 2.25
CA VAL A 503 12.70 -27.38 2.72
C VAL A 503 13.45 -28.70 2.56
N GLU A 504 14.43 -28.71 1.68
CA GLU A 504 15.17 -29.92 1.31
C GLU A 504 16.66 -29.72 1.53
N TYR A 505 17.35 -30.78 1.94
CA TYR A 505 18.81 -30.82 1.96
C TYR A 505 19.27 -31.90 0.99
N ASP A 506 19.97 -31.47 -0.06
CA ASP A 506 20.62 -32.35 -1.03
C ASP A 506 22.02 -32.68 -0.53
N GLU A 507 22.23 -33.93 -0.09
CA GLU A 507 23.53 -34.42 0.36
C GLU A 507 24.57 -34.47 -0.76
N GLY A 508 24.15 -34.68 -2.01
CA GLY A 508 25.04 -34.77 -3.16
C GLY A 508 25.56 -33.40 -3.60
N ALA A 509 24.70 -32.39 -3.57
CA ALA A 509 25.08 -31.00 -3.83
C ALA A 509 25.60 -30.25 -2.59
N ASP A 510 25.45 -30.84 -1.40
CA ASP A 510 25.74 -30.22 -0.10
C ASP A 510 25.06 -28.85 0.06
N ARG A 511 23.76 -28.82 -0.26
CA ARG A 511 22.95 -27.59 -0.33
C ARG A 511 21.57 -27.75 0.27
N VAL A 512 21.15 -26.70 0.97
CA VAL A 512 19.80 -26.51 1.47
C VAL A 512 19.02 -25.73 0.42
N TYR A 513 17.87 -26.28 0.04
CA TYR A 513 16.91 -25.69 -0.89
C TYR A 513 15.64 -25.33 -0.13
N VAL A 514 15.17 -24.10 -0.31
CA VAL A 514 13.89 -23.65 0.22
C VAL A 514 13.05 -23.17 -0.94
N ARG A 515 11.89 -23.80 -1.13
CA ARG A 515 10.93 -23.43 -2.16
C ARG A 515 9.84 -22.55 -1.57
N VAL A 516 9.54 -21.43 -2.23
CA VAL A 516 8.49 -20.50 -1.82
C VAL A 516 7.46 -20.40 -2.95
N ALA A 517 6.26 -20.90 -2.67
CA ALA A 517 5.15 -20.92 -3.61
C ALA A 517 4.28 -19.65 -3.50
N PRO A 518 3.63 -19.22 -4.60
CA PRO A 518 2.64 -18.15 -4.56
C PRO A 518 1.53 -18.41 -3.54
N ALA A 519 1.23 -17.43 -2.67
CA ALA A 519 0.26 -17.60 -1.58
C ALA A 519 -1.21 -17.73 -2.05
N ASN A 520 -1.52 -17.24 -3.24
CA ASN A 520 -2.86 -17.26 -3.83
C ASN A 520 -2.81 -17.21 -5.37
N LYS A 521 -4.00 -17.37 -5.99
CA LYS A 521 -4.17 -17.36 -7.45
C LYS A 521 -3.53 -16.14 -8.13
N LEU A 522 -3.69 -14.96 -7.55
CA LEU A 522 -3.23 -13.69 -8.13
C LEU A 522 -1.72 -13.51 -8.00
N SER A 523 -1.12 -13.98 -6.90
CA SER A 523 0.33 -13.96 -6.71
C SER A 523 1.09 -14.88 -7.67
N ARG A 524 0.40 -15.73 -8.48
CA ARG A 524 1.05 -16.54 -9.52
C ARG A 524 1.60 -15.71 -10.69
N ILE A 525 1.28 -14.42 -10.76
CA ILE A 525 1.95 -13.51 -11.69
C ILE A 525 3.43 -13.27 -11.34
N TYR A 526 3.79 -13.41 -10.06
CA TYR A 526 5.13 -13.03 -9.58
C TYR A 526 6.29 -13.82 -10.17
N PRO A 527 6.23 -15.16 -10.30
CA PRO A 527 7.26 -15.91 -11.00
C PRO A 527 7.58 -15.32 -12.38
N ALA A 528 6.57 -14.94 -13.16
CA ALA A 528 6.75 -14.30 -14.47
C ALA A 528 7.42 -12.92 -14.37
N LEU A 529 7.09 -12.13 -13.35
CA LEU A 529 7.74 -10.83 -13.09
C LEU A 529 9.20 -11.00 -12.66
N LEU A 530 9.49 -12.01 -11.84
CA LEU A 530 10.84 -12.31 -11.37
C LEU A 530 11.72 -12.87 -12.48
N GLU A 531 11.19 -13.69 -13.40
CA GLU A 531 11.90 -14.12 -14.61
C GLU A 531 12.37 -12.92 -15.43
N HIS A 532 11.50 -11.93 -15.63
CA HIS A 532 11.87 -10.71 -16.34
C HIS A 532 12.97 -9.93 -15.61
N LEU A 533 12.89 -9.83 -14.28
CA LEU A 533 13.93 -9.18 -13.48
C LEU A 533 15.24 -9.96 -13.52
N ALA A 534 15.21 -11.29 -13.56
CA ALA A 534 16.40 -12.14 -13.68
C ALA A 534 17.09 -11.97 -15.04
N GLU A 535 16.34 -11.73 -16.11
CA GLU A 535 16.91 -11.42 -17.43
C GLU A 535 17.62 -10.06 -17.46
N THR A 536 17.09 -9.07 -16.74
CA THR A 536 17.53 -7.66 -16.83
C THR A 536 18.51 -7.26 -15.72
N SER A 537 18.48 -7.95 -14.59
CA SER A 537 19.31 -7.67 -13.41
C SER A 537 19.62 -8.96 -12.64
N PRO A 538 20.32 -9.94 -13.26
CA PRO A 538 20.57 -11.25 -12.63
C PRO A 538 21.33 -11.15 -11.31
N GLU A 539 22.13 -10.10 -11.11
CA GLU A 539 22.94 -9.90 -9.91
C GLU A 539 22.10 -9.76 -8.63
N VAL A 540 20.85 -9.29 -8.72
CA VAL A 540 19.98 -9.10 -7.54
C VAL A 540 19.48 -10.41 -6.96
N PHE A 541 19.60 -11.52 -7.70
CA PHE A 541 19.24 -12.87 -7.26
C PHE A 541 20.35 -13.56 -6.46
N HIS A 542 21.51 -12.91 -6.30
CA HIS A 542 22.58 -13.40 -5.45
C HIS A 542 22.56 -12.71 -4.09
N GLY A 543 22.58 -13.50 -3.01
CA GLY A 543 22.57 -12.95 -1.67
C GLY A 543 21.19 -12.45 -1.23
N VAL A 544 20.16 -13.27 -1.36
CA VAL A 544 18.79 -12.87 -1.01
C VAL A 544 18.48 -13.15 0.45
N VAL A 545 17.59 -12.36 1.03
CA VAL A 545 17.17 -12.50 2.43
C VAL A 545 15.75 -13.00 2.47
N ALA A 546 15.48 -14.06 3.21
CA ALA A 546 14.13 -14.53 3.46
C ALA A 546 13.73 -14.32 4.92
N LEU A 547 12.51 -13.86 5.12
CA LEU A 547 11.92 -13.56 6.42
C LEU A 547 10.63 -14.36 6.57
N GLU A 548 10.49 -15.10 7.66
CA GLU A 548 9.20 -15.65 8.07
C GLU A 548 8.28 -14.51 8.50
N VAL A 549 7.09 -14.45 7.90
CA VAL A 549 6.12 -13.40 8.18
C VAL A 549 4.80 -14.02 8.64
N ASN A 550 3.99 -13.19 9.26
CA ASN A 550 2.65 -13.56 9.69
C ASN A 550 1.63 -13.10 8.63
N VAL A 551 0.46 -13.72 8.61
CA VAL A 551 -0.60 -13.35 7.67
C VAL A 551 -1.29 -12.07 8.17
N GLU A 552 -1.39 -11.05 7.32
CA GLU A 552 -2.20 -9.86 7.58
C GLU A 552 -3.61 -10.09 7.01
N LEU A 553 -4.58 -10.37 7.89
CA LEU A 553 -6.00 -10.55 7.54
C LEU A 553 -6.88 -9.41 8.05
N THR A 554 -6.26 -8.36 8.62
CA THR A 554 -6.94 -7.33 9.41
C THR A 554 -8.11 -6.70 8.67
N GLN A 555 -8.00 -6.51 7.37
CA GLN A 555 -9.04 -5.86 6.59
C GLN A 555 -10.28 -6.73 6.36
N LEU A 556 -10.11 -8.05 6.27
CA LEU A 556 -11.23 -8.99 6.21
C LEU A 556 -11.91 -9.08 7.59
N GLU A 557 -11.13 -9.09 8.66
CA GLU A 557 -11.63 -9.14 10.03
C GLU A 557 -12.41 -7.87 10.39
N LEU A 558 -11.87 -6.69 10.07
CA LEU A 558 -12.56 -5.41 10.28
C LEU A 558 -13.85 -5.31 9.47
N LEU A 559 -13.84 -5.77 8.21
CA LEU A 559 -15.03 -5.84 7.38
C LEU A 559 -16.10 -6.74 8.02
N GLY A 560 -15.71 -7.91 8.54
CA GLY A 560 -16.60 -8.82 9.26
C GLY A 560 -17.22 -8.18 10.49
N VAL A 561 -16.41 -7.54 11.34
CA VAL A 561 -16.90 -6.82 12.53
C VAL A 561 -17.86 -5.69 12.16
N THR A 562 -17.54 -4.91 11.14
CA THR A 562 -18.41 -3.81 10.69
C THR A 562 -19.69 -4.29 10.04
N ALA A 563 -19.65 -5.36 9.24
CA ALA A 563 -20.83 -5.96 8.65
C ALA A 563 -21.78 -6.52 9.72
N ALA A 564 -21.22 -7.21 10.73
CA ALA A 564 -21.97 -7.65 11.90
C ALA A 564 -22.54 -6.44 12.68
N GLU A 565 -21.74 -5.39 12.89
CA GLU A 565 -22.18 -4.22 13.64
C GLU A 565 -23.35 -3.51 12.95
N MET A 566 -23.16 -3.11 11.70
CA MET A 566 -24.14 -2.37 10.92
C MET A 566 -25.39 -3.22 10.65
N GLY A 567 -25.22 -4.52 10.34
CA GLY A 567 -26.34 -5.42 10.06
C GLY A 567 -27.25 -5.66 11.27
N THR A 568 -26.68 -5.74 12.48
CA THR A 568 -27.47 -5.87 13.71
C THR A 568 -28.18 -4.56 14.06
N VAL A 569 -27.47 -3.43 13.97
CA VAL A 569 -28.06 -2.12 14.22
C VAL A 569 -29.23 -1.85 13.27
N ARG A 570 -29.09 -2.18 11.98
CA ARG A 570 -30.16 -1.98 11.00
C ARG A 570 -31.39 -2.82 11.31
N ARG A 571 -31.21 -4.12 11.57
CA ARG A 571 -32.32 -5.03 11.90
C ARG A 571 -33.01 -4.64 13.21
N GLY A 572 -32.24 -4.24 14.22
CA GLY A 572 -32.79 -3.77 15.49
C GLY A 572 -33.56 -2.46 15.35
N ALA A 573 -33.05 -1.49 14.58
CA ALA A 573 -33.76 -0.24 14.31
C ALA A 573 -35.07 -0.47 13.54
N GLU A 574 -35.05 -1.34 12.52
CA GLU A 574 -36.27 -1.76 11.79
C GLU A 574 -37.29 -2.45 12.73
N ALA A 575 -36.83 -3.25 13.70
CA ALA A 575 -37.69 -3.90 14.68
C ALA A 575 -38.32 -2.89 15.66
N LEU A 576 -37.53 -1.96 16.20
CA LEU A 576 -38.00 -0.88 17.09
C LEU A 576 -39.00 0.04 16.39
N GLU A 577 -38.81 0.32 15.10
CA GLU A 577 -39.79 1.09 14.31
C GLU A 577 -41.13 0.34 14.16
N ARG A 578 -41.10 -1.00 14.05
CA ARG A 578 -42.32 -1.82 13.97
C ARG A 578 -43.07 -1.93 15.31
N LEU A 579 -42.35 -1.99 16.43
CA LEU A 579 -42.91 -2.14 17.77
C LEU A 579 -43.46 -0.82 18.36
N GLY A 580 -43.10 0.32 17.76
CA GLY A 580 -43.37 1.63 18.34
C GLY A 580 -42.30 1.97 19.38
N ARG A 581 -41.70 3.16 19.24
CA ARG A 581 -40.44 3.58 19.91
C ARG A 581 -40.50 3.69 21.44
N GLU A 582 -41.57 3.23 22.08
CA GLU A 582 -41.76 3.23 23.53
C GLU A 582 -41.29 1.92 24.20
N GLU A 583 -41.16 0.81 23.46
CA GLU A 583 -40.62 -0.44 24.00
C GLU A 583 -39.09 -0.49 23.87
N GLN A 584 -38.41 -0.70 25.00
CA GLN A 584 -36.97 -1.02 25.02
C GLN A 584 -36.81 -2.52 24.70
N LEU A 585 -35.95 -2.85 23.73
CA LEU A 585 -35.55 -4.23 23.51
C LEU A 585 -34.73 -4.73 24.70
N GLU A 586 -35.13 -5.83 25.31
CA GLU A 586 -34.33 -6.47 26.36
C GLU A 586 -33.04 -7.04 25.75
N ALA A 587 -32.01 -7.26 26.59
CA ALA A 587 -30.72 -7.78 26.14
C ALA A 587 -30.84 -9.16 25.44
N GLU A 588 -31.82 -9.97 25.85
CA GLU A 588 -32.14 -11.26 25.25
C GLU A 588 -32.77 -11.13 23.85
N ASP A 589 -33.64 -10.13 23.63
CA ASP A 589 -34.25 -9.87 22.31
C ASP A 589 -33.23 -9.35 21.31
N MET A 590 -32.29 -8.52 21.77
CA MET A 590 -31.14 -8.09 20.96
C MET A 590 -30.24 -9.27 20.55
N LEU A 591 -30.06 -10.25 21.44
CA LEU A 591 -29.32 -11.49 21.16
C LEU A 591 -30.10 -12.44 20.24
N ALA A 592 -31.42 -12.53 20.37
CA ALA A 592 -32.27 -13.33 19.48
C ALA A 592 -32.25 -12.78 18.04
N LEU A 593 -32.33 -11.44 17.88
CA LEU A 593 -32.16 -10.74 16.60
C LEU A 593 -30.79 -11.02 15.94
N LEU A 594 -29.74 -11.19 16.74
CA LEU A 594 -28.37 -11.50 16.30
C LEU A 594 -28.27 -12.90 15.64
N PHE A 595 -28.98 -13.90 16.18
CA PHE A 595 -28.91 -15.29 15.71
C PHE A 595 -30.05 -15.70 14.77
N GLY A 596 -30.83 -14.73 14.26
CA GLY A 596 -31.99 -15.02 13.40
C GLY A 596 -33.14 -15.70 14.14
N GLY A 597 -33.11 -15.70 15.47
CA GLY A 597 -34.21 -16.12 16.32
C GLY A 597 -35.28 -15.06 16.30
N VAL A 598 -36.17 -15.10 15.30
CA VAL A 598 -37.37 -14.29 15.33
C VAL A 598 -38.38 -14.99 16.25
N ARG A 599 -38.68 -14.40 17.39
CA ARG A 599 -40.06 -14.32 17.87
C ARG A 599 -40.37 -12.84 18.02
N ILE A 600 -41.03 -12.28 17.00
CA ILE A 600 -41.91 -11.13 17.19
C ILE A 600 -43.20 -11.69 17.75
#